data_AF-A0ABD5WW00-F1
#
_entry.id   AF-A0ABD5WW00-F1
#
_cell.length_a   1.000
_cell.length_b   1.000
_cell.length_c   1.000
_cell.angle_alpha   90.00
_cell.angle_beta   90.00
_cell.angle_gamma   90.00
#
_symmetry.space_group_name_H-M   'P 1'
#
loop_
_entity.id
_entity.type
_entity.pdbx_description
1 polymer ?
#
loop_
_entity_poly.entity_id
_entity_poly.type
_entity_poly.pdbx_seq_one_letter_code
_entity_poly.pdbx_strand_id
1 'polypeptide(L)'
;MTDESTLLSYVKEYERAYRLNDLYTEYGDNLDHGTIFIYETWTYEAPEDAAIARLKCPYSHGYTQGDSQVEADSPTIYASYYIDDAVVLRASKTGYQEDESKLDPDPIEWGLPMECF
;
A
#
# COMPACT_ATOMS: atom_id res chain seq x y z
N MET A 1 3.20 21.62 6.53
CA MET A 1 2.01 21.15 5.80
C MET A 1 2.38 20.78 4.37
N THR A 2 2.59 19.50 4.14
CA THR A 2 2.77 18.92 2.80
C THR A 2 1.45 19.10 2.04
N ASP A 3 1.50 19.68 0.83
CA ASP A 3 0.32 19.81 -0.03
C ASP A 3 -0.29 18.43 -0.31
N GLU A 4 -1.63 18.34 -0.37
CA GLU A 4 -2.37 17.08 -0.51
C GLU A 4 -1.89 16.25 -1.72
N SER A 5 -1.60 16.91 -2.83
CA SER A 5 -1.08 16.26 -4.04
C SER A 5 0.29 15.63 -3.80
N THR A 6 1.13 16.29 -3.00
CA THR A 6 2.47 15.80 -2.65
C THR A 6 2.37 14.58 -1.73
N LEU A 7 1.51 14.63 -0.70
CA LEU A 7 1.22 13.49 0.17
C LEU A 7 0.76 12.27 -0.62
N LEU A 8 -0.26 12.45 -1.47
CA LEU A 8 -0.82 11.35 -2.24
C LEU A 8 0.18 10.80 -3.26
N SER A 9 1.04 11.64 -3.84
CA SER A 9 2.11 11.18 -4.74
C SER A 9 3.13 10.33 -4.00
N TYR A 10 3.59 10.79 -2.82
CA TYR A 10 4.50 10.04 -1.96
C TYR A 10 3.91 8.67 -1.57
N VAL A 11 2.68 8.63 -1.05
CA VAL A 11 2.05 7.39 -0.58
C VAL A 11 1.79 6.41 -1.73
N LYS A 12 1.46 6.90 -2.93
CA LYS A 12 1.33 6.08 -4.13
C LYS A 12 2.65 5.44 -4.55
N GLU A 13 3.74 6.20 -4.56
CA GLU A 13 5.07 5.69 -4.91
C GLU A 13 5.57 4.70 -3.85
N TYR A 14 5.36 5.03 -2.58
CA TYR A 14 5.73 4.19 -1.46
C TYR A 14 4.99 2.83 -1.50
N GLU A 15 3.67 2.81 -1.65
CA GLU A 15 2.90 1.54 -1.72
C GLU A 15 3.32 0.69 -2.92
N ARG A 16 3.64 1.31 -4.07
CA ARG A 16 4.16 0.58 -5.23
C ARG A 16 5.50 -0.07 -4.92
N ALA A 17 6.43 0.67 -4.33
CA ALA A 17 7.74 0.16 -3.96
C ALA A 17 7.62 -0.95 -2.90
N TYR A 18 6.83 -0.71 -1.85
CA TYR A 18 6.54 -1.68 -0.80
C TYR A 18 6.03 -3.01 -1.37
N ARG A 19 5.00 -2.98 -2.23
CA ARG A 19 4.43 -4.19 -2.82
C ARG A 19 5.36 -4.89 -3.78
N LEU A 20 6.11 -4.14 -4.58
CA LEU A 20 7.10 -4.73 -5.47
C LEU A 20 8.23 -5.40 -4.68
N ASN A 21 8.67 -4.80 -3.58
CA ASN A 21 9.66 -5.39 -2.68
C ASN A 21 9.12 -6.65 -1.98
N ASP A 22 7.84 -6.66 -1.55
CA ASP A 22 7.19 -7.86 -1.02
C ASP A 22 7.22 -9.00 -2.05
N LEU A 23 6.87 -8.72 -3.32
CA LEU A 23 6.91 -9.71 -4.40
C LEU A 23 8.33 -10.22 -4.67
N TYR A 24 9.33 -9.33 -4.71
CA TYR A 24 10.73 -9.76 -4.85
C TYR A 24 11.21 -10.59 -3.66
N THR A 25 10.75 -10.28 -2.46
CA THR A 25 11.10 -11.05 -1.26
C THR A 25 10.48 -12.44 -1.31
N GLU A 26 9.25 -12.57 -1.80
CA GLU A 26 8.53 -13.84 -1.88
C GLU A 26 9.04 -14.75 -3.02
N TYR A 27 9.23 -14.20 -4.23
CA TYR A 27 9.50 -14.99 -5.43
C TYR A 27 10.97 -14.90 -5.90
N GLY A 28 11.70 -13.85 -5.53
CA GLY A 28 13.10 -13.64 -5.91
C GLY A 28 13.30 -13.66 -7.43
N ASP A 29 14.30 -14.43 -7.88
CA ASP A 29 14.63 -14.60 -9.30
C ASP A 29 13.51 -15.29 -10.11
N ASN A 30 12.53 -15.89 -9.45
CA ASN A 30 11.38 -16.49 -10.13
C ASN A 30 10.26 -15.48 -10.42
N LEU A 31 10.37 -14.23 -9.94
CA LEU A 31 9.40 -13.19 -10.27
C LEU A 31 9.61 -12.75 -11.73
N ASP A 32 8.62 -13.00 -12.58
CA ASP A 32 8.68 -12.58 -13.97
C ASP A 32 8.21 -11.13 -14.12
N HIS A 33 7.14 -10.76 -13.41
CA HIS A 33 6.64 -9.39 -13.36
C HIS A 33 5.70 -9.16 -12.17
N GLY A 34 5.54 -7.90 -11.77
CA GLY A 34 4.55 -7.45 -10.80
C GLY A 34 3.97 -6.10 -11.22
N THR A 35 2.66 -5.96 -11.20
CA THR A 35 1.95 -4.72 -11.54
C THR A 35 1.08 -4.28 -10.38
N ILE A 36 1.39 -3.10 -9.82
CA ILE A 36 0.64 -2.53 -8.69
C ILE A 36 -0.31 -1.47 -9.20
N PHE A 37 -1.61 -1.67 -9.00
CA PHE A 37 -2.64 -0.73 -9.39
C PHE A 37 -2.98 0.18 -8.21
N ILE A 38 -3.16 1.47 -8.47
CA ILE A 38 -3.77 2.39 -7.49
C ILE A 38 -5.04 2.93 -8.13
N TYR A 39 -6.20 2.51 -7.63
CA TYR A 39 -7.49 2.90 -8.20
C TYR A 39 -8.09 4.13 -7.54
N GLU A 40 -8.03 4.20 -6.22
CA GLU A 40 -8.66 5.26 -5.44
C GLU A 40 -7.76 5.68 -4.30
N THR A 41 -7.87 6.96 -3.93
CA THR A 41 -7.10 7.56 -2.84
C THR A 41 -7.96 8.50 -2.02
N TRP A 42 -7.72 8.49 -0.72
CA TRP A 42 -8.41 9.35 0.24
C TRP A 42 -7.41 9.99 1.19
N THR A 43 -7.75 11.16 1.68
CA THR A 43 -7.09 11.86 2.76
C THR A 43 -8.05 12.01 3.94
N TYR A 44 -7.49 12.09 5.14
CA TYR A 44 -8.26 12.19 6.37
C TYR A 44 -7.67 13.25 7.28
N GLU A 45 -8.51 13.77 8.18
CA GLU A 45 -8.07 14.62 9.27
C GLU A 45 -6.99 13.89 10.10
N ALA A 46 -5.90 14.60 10.36
CA ALA A 46 -4.74 14.09 11.07
C ALA A 46 -4.39 15.02 12.23
N PRO A 47 -3.63 14.54 13.23
CA PRO A 47 -3.00 15.40 14.23
C PRO A 47 -2.16 16.52 13.59
N GLU A 48 -1.86 17.57 14.37
CA GLU A 48 -0.95 18.63 13.93
C GLU A 48 0.40 18.05 13.50
N ASP A 49 0.95 18.58 12.41
CA ASP A 49 2.20 18.14 11.78
C ASP A 49 2.22 16.67 11.28
N ALA A 50 1.06 16.04 11.16
CA ALA A 50 0.91 14.71 10.58
C ALA A 50 -0.01 14.71 9.36
N ALA A 51 0.01 13.60 8.63
CA ALA A 51 -0.84 13.37 7.48
C ALA A 51 -1.37 11.93 7.49
N ILE A 52 -2.64 11.76 7.09
CA ILE A 52 -3.24 10.44 6.91
C ILE A 52 -3.77 10.30 5.49
N ALA A 53 -3.38 9.22 4.84
CA ALA A 53 -3.85 8.88 3.50
C ALA A 53 -4.21 7.40 3.41
N ARG A 54 -5.11 7.07 2.48
CA ARG A 54 -5.50 5.68 2.19
C ARG A 54 -5.54 5.44 0.70
N LEU A 55 -5.21 4.22 0.31
CA LEU A 55 -5.17 3.74 -1.06
C LEU A 55 -6.02 2.49 -1.21
N LYS A 56 -6.68 2.35 -2.36
CA LYS A 56 -7.20 1.09 -2.87
C LYS A 56 -6.23 0.55 -3.91
N CYS A 57 -5.53 -0.53 -3.58
CA CYS A 57 -4.34 -0.98 -4.30
C CYS A 57 -4.24 -2.49 -4.51
N PRO A 58 -5.08 -3.11 -5.36
CA PRO A 58 -4.83 -4.47 -5.80
C PRO A 58 -3.57 -4.54 -6.68
N TYR A 59 -3.03 -5.75 -6.84
CA TYR A 59 -1.91 -6.03 -7.72
C TYR A 59 -2.09 -7.36 -8.45
N SER A 60 -1.36 -7.53 -9.54
CA SER A 60 -1.20 -8.81 -10.22
C SER A 60 0.28 -9.12 -10.38
N HIS A 61 0.63 -10.40 -10.45
CA HIS A 61 2.00 -10.83 -10.64
C HIS A 61 2.08 -12.18 -11.33
N GLY A 62 3.18 -12.37 -12.06
CA GLY A 62 3.53 -13.62 -12.70
C GLY A 62 4.85 -14.14 -12.14
N TYR A 63 4.91 -15.45 -11.91
CA TYR A 63 6.13 -16.10 -11.44
C TYR A 63 6.29 -17.51 -12.03
N THR A 64 7.55 -17.93 -12.11
CA THR A 64 7.91 -19.28 -12.58
C THR A 64 7.92 -20.25 -11.40
N GLN A 65 7.21 -21.37 -11.53
CA GLN A 65 7.23 -22.47 -10.56
C GLN A 65 7.52 -23.80 -11.28
N GLY A 66 8.75 -24.28 -11.15
CA GLY A 66 9.22 -25.42 -11.93
C GLY A 66 9.27 -25.08 -13.43
N ASP A 67 8.58 -25.87 -14.25
CA ASP A 67 8.50 -25.67 -15.71
C ASP A 67 7.25 -24.88 -16.15
N SER A 68 6.53 -24.27 -15.20
CA SER A 68 5.27 -23.57 -15.45
C SER A 68 5.32 -22.10 -15.05
N GLN A 69 4.70 -21.25 -15.86
CA GLN A 69 4.42 -19.86 -15.52
C GLN A 69 3.05 -19.79 -14.84
N VAL A 70 3.01 -19.11 -13.70
CA VAL A 70 1.80 -18.90 -12.90
C VAL A 70 1.47 -17.42 -12.92
N GLU A 71 0.19 -17.10 -13.16
CA GLU A 71 -0.35 -15.76 -13.06
C GLU A 71 -1.29 -15.69 -11.85
N ALA A 72 -1.16 -14.65 -11.04
CA ALA A 72 -1.95 -14.46 -9.84
C ALA A 72 -2.42 -13.00 -9.70
N ASP A 73 -3.64 -12.87 -9.18
CA ASP A 73 -4.23 -11.59 -8.81
C ASP A 73 -4.42 -11.53 -7.30
N SER A 74 -4.10 -10.37 -6.71
CA SER A 74 -4.40 -10.10 -5.32
C SER A 74 -5.89 -9.85 -5.12
N PRO A 75 -6.44 -10.09 -3.92
CA PRO A 75 -7.70 -9.46 -3.54
C PRO A 75 -7.55 -7.92 -3.55
N THR A 76 -8.66 -7.20 -3.53
CA THR A 76 -8.63 -5.75 -3.26
C THR A 76 -7.95 -5.49 -1.92
N ILE A 77 -7.03 -4.54 -1.89
CA ILE A 77 -6.29 -4.13 -0.70
C ILE A 77 -6.63 -2.67 -0.41
N TYR A 78 -6.90 -2.38 0.84
CA TYR A 78 -6.96 -1.03 1.36
C TYR A 78 -5.77 -0.81 2.29
N ALA A 79 -4.87 0.09 1.90
CA ALA A 79 -3.68 0.44 2.68
C ALA A 79 -3.82 1.87 3.21
N SER A 80 -3.76 2.01 4.53
CA SER A 80 -3.83 3.29 5.23
C SER A 80 -2.46 3.64 5.79
N TYR A 81 -2.11 4.92 5.70
CA TYR A 81 -0.83 5.48 6.10
C TYR A 81 -1.03 6.64 7.06
N TYR A 82 -0.25 6.65 8.13
CA TYR A 82 0.02 7.83 8.96
C TYR A 82 1.47 8.24 8.75
N ILE A 83 1.73 9.53 8.55
CA ILE A 83 3.05 10.07 8.26
C ILE A 83 3.25 11.33 9.10
N ASP A 84 4.30 11.36 9.89
CA ASP A 84 4.85 12.56 10.52
C ASP A 84 6.37 12.63 10.28
N ASP A 85 7.05 13.60 10.91
CA ASP A 85 8.50 13.78 10.77
C ASP A 85 9.33 12.64 11.41
N ALA A 86 8.73 11.80 12.26
CA ALA A 86 9.41 10.76 13.02
C ALA A 86 9.15 9.34 12.49
N VAL A 87 7.97 9.07 11.96
CA VAL A 87 7.51 7.73 11.61
C VAL A 87 6.51 7.71 10.46
N VAL A 88 6.57 6.63 9.68
CA VAL A 88 5.52 6.21 8.76
C VAL A 88 4.88 4.94 9.32
N LEU A 89 3.58 4.98 9.62
CA LEU A 89 2.82 3.80 10.05
C LEU A 89 1.95 3.32 8.89
N ARG A 90 1.92 2.00 8.66
CA ARG A 90 1.10 1.37 7.64
C ARG A 90 0.20 0.32 8.24
N ALA A 91 -1.10 0.43 7.96
CA ALA A 91 -2.09 -0.61 8.24
C ALA A 91 -2.75 -1.05 6.94
N SER A 92 -3.12 -2.32 6.80
CA SER A 92 -3.82 -2.79 5.61
C SER A 92 -4.88 -3.85 5.90
N LYS A 93 -5.91 -3.88 5.06
CA LYS A 93 -7.00 -4.86 5.09
C LYS A 93 -7.33 -5.30 3.67
N THR A 94 -7.61 -6.59 3.51
CA THR A 94 -7.90 -7.21 2.21
C THR A 94 -9.38 -7.60 2.09
N GLY A 95 -9.90 -7.56 0.87
CA GLY A 95 -11.26 -7.97 0.54
C GLY A 95 -12.24 -6.80 0.45
N TYR A 96 -13.54 -7.13 0.52
CA TYR A 96 -14.62 -6.17 0.39
C TYR A 96 -14.71 -5.24 1.62
N GLN A 97 -15.01 -3.96 1.35
CA GLN A 97 -15.36 -2.95 2.35
C GLN A 97 -16.76 -2.42 2.01
N GLU A 98 -17.65 -2.38 2.99
CA GLU A 98 -19.00 -1.82 2.80
C GLU A 98 -18.94 -0.32 2.53
N ASP A 99 -18.09 0.40 3.26
CA ASP A 99 -17.79 1.81 3.04
C ASP A 99 -16.31 1.99 2.74
N GLU A 100 -16.00 2.15 1.46
CA GLU A 100 -14.64 2.36 0.99
C GLU A 100 -14.06 3.71 1.39
N SER A 101 -14.87 4.67 1.84
CA SER A 101 -14.39 5.98 2.26
C SER A 101 -13.96 6.03 3.72
N LYS A 102 -14.33 5.04 4.53
CA LYS A 102 -13.98 4.99 5.95
C LYS A 102 -12.49 4.69 6.16
N LEU A 103 -11.85 5.38 7.11
CA LEU A 103 -10.51 5.03 7.56
C LEU A 103 -10.52 3.69 8.33
N ASP A 104 -10.48 2.58 7.59
CA ASP A 104 -10.42 1.22 8.11
C ASP A 104 -9.48 0.37 7.23
N PRO A 105 -8.31 -0.06 7.74
CA PRO A 105 -7.87 0.08 9.13
C PRO A 105 -7.36 1.49 9.44
N ASP A 106 -7.46 1.89 10.70
CA ASP A 106 -6.83 3.10 11.22
C ASP A 106 -5.31 2.86 11.41
N PRO A 107 -4.43 3.61 10.74
CA PRO A 107 -2.99 3.43 10.84
C PRO A 107 -2.40 3.90 12.18
N ILE A 108 -3.09 4.73 12.95
CA ILE A 108 -2.64 5.12 14.30
C ILE A 108 -2.86 3.97 15.28
N GLU A 109 -4.00 3.29 15.18
CA GLU A 109 -4.35 2.20 16.10
C GLU A 109 -3.69 0.87 15.72
N TRP A 110 -3.61 0.57 14.42
CA TRP A 110 -3.24 -0.76 13.90
C TRP A 110 -2.02 -0.73 12.99
N GLY A 111 -1.44 0.45 12.76
CA GLY A 111 -0.30 0.58 11.88
C GLY A 111 0.99 0.05 12.48
N LEU A 112 1.81 -0.54 11.63
CA LEU A 112 3.16 -0.93 11.96
C LEU A 112 4.15 0.10 11.40
N PRO A 113 5.23 0.43 12.14
CA PRO A 113 6.25 1.32 11.65
C PRO A 113 6.92 0.71 10.43
N MET A 114 7.08 1.53 9.41
CA MET A 114 7.70 1.17 8.15
C MET A 114 9.10 1.77 8.09
N GLU A 115 10.05 1.02 7.52
CA GLU A 115 11.32 1.61 7.15
C GLU A 115 11.12 2.54 5.95
N CYS A 116 11.60 3.77 6.06
CA CYS A 116 11.62 4.71 4.94
C CYS A 116 12.75 4.30 3.98
N PHE A 117 12.43 4.18 2.68
CA PHE A 117 13.37 3.81 1.62
C PHE A 117 14.15 5.01 1.08
#